data_AF-A0A2D6XE16-F1
#
_entry.id   AF-A0A2D6XE16-F1
#
_cell.length_a   1.000
_cell.length_b   1.000
_cell.length_c   1.000
_cell.angle_alpha   90.00
_cell.angle_beta   90.00
_cell.angle_gamma   90.00
#
_symmetry.space_group_name_H-M   'P 1'
#
loop_
_entity.id
_entity.type
_entity.pdbx_description
1 polymer ?
#
loop_
_entity_poly.entity_id
_entity_poly.type
_entity_poly.pdbx_seq_one_letter_code
_entity_poly.pdbx_strand_id
1 'polypeptide(L)' 'MTDQEIADRVESWNWNLSIFEIYDEVKDMGKFGYNGSQTEDLSRLLTHAYDYFNHDPMIKELANFLGAEITEEKELTLTS' A
#
# COMPACT_ATOMS: atom_id res chain seq x y z
N MET A 1 -1.73 12.38 -2.03
CA MET A 1 -2.06 11.67 -3.29
C MET A 1 -3.57 11.63 -3.44
N THR A 2 -4.05 11.79 -4.67
CA THR A 2 -5.48 11.54 -4.99
C THR A 2 -5.72 10.05 -5.24
N ASP A 3 -6.97 9.60 -5.14
CA ASP A 3 -7.33 8.19 -5.38
C ASP A 3 -6.97 7.71 -6.80
N GLN A 4 -7.04 8.59 -7.82
CA GLN A 4 -6.58 8.27 -9.17
C GLN A 4 -5.06 8.04 -9.23
N GLU A 5 -4.27 8.92 -8.60
CA GLU A 5 -2.81 8.73 -8.56
C GLU A 5 -2.39 7.45 -7.83
N ILE A 6 -3.16 7.04 -6.81
CA ILE A 6 -2.96 5.76 -6.12
C ILE A 6 -3.26 4.60 -7.08
N ALA A 7 -4.39 4.62 -7.77
CA ALA A 7 -4.78 3.58 -8.71
C ALA A 7 -3.81 3.45 -9.90
N ASP A 8 -3.43 4.55 -10.54
CA ASP A 8 -2.44 4.57 -11.64
C ASP A 8 -1.10 3.96 -11.19
N ARG A 9 -0.69 4.23 -9.95
CA ARG A 9 0.58 3.75 -9.41
C ARG A 9 0.54 2.25 -9.09
N VAL A 10 -0.52 1.79 -8.44
CA VAL A 10 -0.74 0.36 -8.15
C VAL A 10 -0.91 -0.43 -9.45
N GLU A 11 -1.60 0.11 -10.45
CA GLU A 11 -1.72 -0.50 -11.77
C GLU A 11 -0.35 -0.62 -12.47
N SER A 12 0.51 0.40 -12.34
CA SER A 12 1.89 0.32 -12.83
C SER A 12 2.71 -0.79 -12.16
N TRP A 13 2.39 -1.15 -10.91
CA TRP A 13 3.08 -2.24 -10.20
C TRP A 13 2.68 -3.62 -10.76
N ASN A 14 1.38 -3.81 -11.07
CA ASN A 14 0.83 -5.08 -11.56
C ASN A 14 1.45 -5.57 -12.87
N TRP A 15 1.92 -4.67 -13.72
CA TRP A 15 2.44 -5.02 -15.05
C TRP A 15 3.96 -5.07 -15.14
N ASN A 16 4.71 -4.54 -14.16
CA ASN A 16 6.15 -4.32 -14.33
C ASN A 16 7.04 -4.54 -13.11
N LEU A 17 6.52 -4.58 -11.87
CA LEU A 17 7.38 -4.47 -10.69
C LEU A 17 7.24 -5.67 -9.75
N SER A 18 8.38 -6.23 -9.36
CA SER A 18 8.45 -7.20 -8.27
C SER A 18 8.24 -6.51 -6.92
N ILE A 19 7.83 -7.27 -5.90
CA ILE A 19 7.64 -6.76 -4.53
C ILE A 19 8.86 -6.00 -3.97
N PHE A 20 10.09 -6.37 -4.38
CA PHE A 20 11.31 -5.66 -4.00
C PHE A 20 11.43 -4.26 -4.61
N GLU A 21 10.94 -4.08 -5.83
CA GLU A 21 10.95 -2.79 -6.53
C GLU A 21 9.83 -1.89 -5.99
N ILE A 22 8.65 -2.48 -5.73
CA ILE A 22 7.58 -1.82 -4.99
C ILE A 22 8.12 -1.34 -3.64
N TYR A 23 8.80 -2.21 -2.88
CA TYR A 23 9.44 -1.87 -1.61
C TYR A 23 10.45 -0.74 -1.75
N ASP A 24 11.35 -0.76 -2.74
CA ASP A 24 12.34 0.30 -2.88
C ASP A 24 11.69 1.66 -3.20
N GLU A 25 10.66 1.67 -4.06
CA GLU A 25 9.90 2.86 -4.42
C GLU A 25 9.14 3.45 -3.21
N VAL A 26 8.39 2.61 -2.49
CA VAL A 26 7.58 3.03 -1.33
C VAL A 26 8.42 3.28 -0.07
N LYS A 27 9.57 2.63 0.08
CA LYS A 27 10.54 2.93 1.13
C LYS A 27 11.17 4.29 0.92
N ASP A 28 11.50 4.67 -0.31
CA ASP A 28 12.00 6.03 -0.58
C ASP A 28 10.90 7.06 -0.27
N MET A 29 9.64 6.76 -0.58
CA MET A 29 8.50 7.57 -0.14
C MET A 29 8.30 7.63 1.38
N GLY A 30 8.51 6.53 2.11
CA GLY A 30 8.36 6.50 3.56
C GLY A 30 9.55 7.07 4.34
N LYS A 31 10.76 7.05 3.74
CA LYS A 31 12.02 7.44 4.38
C LYS A 31 12.50 8.83 3.94
N PHE A 32 12.13 9.29 2.75
CA PHE A 32 12.44 10.62 2.19
C PHE A 32 11.19 11.45 1.81
N GLY A 33 9.98 10.90 1.89
CA GLY A 33 8.74 11.68 1.78
C GLY A 33 8.50 12.54 3.03
N TYR A 34 8.06 13.78 2.78
CA TYR A 34 7.74 14.86 3.72
C TYR A 34 7.77 14.45 5.22
N ASN A 35 8.94 14.62 5.85
CA ASN A 35 9.08 14.75 7.31
C ASN A 35 9.05 13.46 8.17
N GLY A 36 9.47 12.30 7.66
CA GLY A 36 9.86 11.13 8.49
C GLY A 36 8.74 10.54 9.37
N SER A 37 7.50 10.88 9.06
CA SER A 37 6.29 10.39 9.71
C SER A 37 5.50 9.59 8.69
N GLN A 38 4.90 8.50 9.16
CA GLN A 38 3.84 7.77 8.47
C GLN A 38 2.87 8.78 7.83
N THR A 39 2.82 8.81 6.50
CA THR A 39 1.89 9.69 5.79
C THR A 39 0.60 8.92 5.52
N GLU A 40 -0.55 9.56 5.75
CA GLU A 40 -1.87 9.02 5.42
C GLU A 40 -1.93 8.53 3.95
N ASP A 41 -1.17 9.19 3.08
CA ASP A 41 -0.97 8.80 1.69
C ASP A 41 -0.34 7.42 1.51
N LEU A 42 0.67 7.06 2.32
CA LEU A 42 1.31 5.74 2.25
C LEU A 42 0.36 4.64 2.72
N SER A 43 -0.39 4.88 3.81
CA SER A 43 -1.41 3.95 4.30
C SER A 43 -2.52 3.75 3.26
N ARG A 44 -2.98 4.81 2.59
CA ARG A 44 -3.99 4.71 1.52
C ARG A 44 -3.46 3.98 0.29
N LEU A 45 -2.23 4.27 -0.13
CA LEU A 45 -1.57 3.61 -1.26
C LEU A 45 -1.43 2.10 -1.01
N LEU A 46 -0.92 1.71 0.15
CA LEU A 46 -0.70 0.30 0.49
C LEU A 46 -2.00 -0.44 0.79
N THR A 47 -3.02 0.24 1.31
CA THR A 47 -4.37 -0.33 1.45
C THR A 47 -4.97 -0.64 0.07
N HIS A 48 -4.88 0.30 -0.88
CA HIS A 48 -5.37 0.07 -2.23
C HIS A 48 -4.57 -1.02 -2.96
N ALA A 49 -3.25 -1.04 -2.80
CA ALA A 49 -2.42 -2.10 -3.34
C ALA A 49 -2.79 -3.48 -2.76
N TYR A 50 -3.02 -3.56 -1.46
CA TYR A 50 -3.39 -4.82 -0.80
C TYR A 50 -4.71 -5.36 -1.34
N ASP A 51 -5.72 -4.51 -1.54
CA ASP A 51 -6.98 -4.89 -2.17
C ASP A 51 -6.78 -5.32 -3.64
N TYR A 52 -6.04 -4.52 -4.41
CA TYR A 52 -5.77 -4.77 -5.83
C TYR A 52 -5.00 -6.07 -6.09
N PHE A 53 -4.01 -6.40 -5.24
CA PHE A 53 -3.24 -7.65 -5.31
C PHE A 53 -3.96 -8.83 -4.63
N ASN A 54 -5.28 -8.72 -4.40
CA ASN A 54 -6.10 -9.78 -3.81
C ASN A 54 -5.60 -10.23 -2.43
N HIS A 55 -5.36 -9.27 -1.55
CA HIS A 55 -4.88 -9.45 -0.18
C HIS A 55 -3.52 -10.16 -0.08
N ASP A 56 -2.58 -9.80 -0.94
CA ASP A 56 -1.24 -10.39 -0.92
C ASP A 56 -0.54 -10.11 0.44
N PRO A 57 -0.14 -11.16 1.19
CA PRO A 57 0.50 -11.00 2.49
C PRO A 57 1.81 -10.22 2.42
N MET A 58 2.50 -10.21 1.27
CA MET A 58 3.73 -9.45 1.10
C MET A 58 3.50 -7.93 1.12
N ILE A 59 2.38 -7.44 0.57
CA ILE A 59 2.01 -6.01 0.65
C ILE A 59 1.71 -5.63 2.09
N LYS A 60 1.07 -6.53 2.85
CA LYS A 60 0.79 -6.36 4.28
C LYS A 60 2.05 -6.32 5.13
N GLU A 61 3.00 -7.22 4.87
CA GLU A 61 4.31 -7.19 5.54
C GLU A 61 5.07 -5.91 5.22
N LEU A 62 5.03 -5.46 3.96
CA LEU A 62 5.66 -4.23 3.51
C LEU A 62 5.07 -3.00 4.21
N ALA A 63 3.74 -2.91 4.34
CA ALA A 63 3.11 -1.84 5.10
C ALA A 63 3.54 -1.84 6.56
N ASN A 64 3.54 -3.00 7.22
CA ASN A 64 4.01 -3.12 8.60
C ASN A 64 5.49 -2.72 8.74
N PHE A 65 6.34 -3.11 7.79
CA PHE A 65 7.76 -2.77 7.79
C PHE A 65 8.02 -1.26 7.63
N LEU A 66 7.16 -0.59 6.86
CA LEU A 66 7.18 0.86 6.68
C LEU A 66 6.40 1.60 7.77
N GLY A 67 5.81 0.85 8.70
CA GLY A 67 4.98 1.36 9.77
C GLY A 67 3.70 2.00 9.27
N ALA A 68 3.14 1.62 8.12
CA ALA A 68 1.85 2.03 7.60
C ALA A 68 0.73 1.07 8.05
N GLU A 69 -0.44 1.61 8.36
CA GLU A 69 -1.61 0.82 8.74
C GLU A 69 -2.48 0.54 7.53
N ILE A 70 -2.63 -0.75 7.18
CA ILE A 70 -3.59 -1.17 6.16
C ILE A 70 -4.96 -1.30 6.82
N THR A 71 -5.93 -0.56 6.31
CA THR A 71 -7.32 -0.76 6.73
C THR A 71 -7.86 -1.94 5.92
N GLU A 72 -7.78 -3.13 6.50
CA GLU A 72 -8.54 -4.25 5.99
C GLU A 72 -10.01 -3.89 6.25
N GLU A 73 -10.76 -3.53 5.19
CA GLU A 73 -12.21 -3.54 5.27
C GLU A 73 -12.61 -4.99 5.54
N LYS A 74 -12.59 -5.34 6.81
CA LYS A 74 -13.11 -6.58 7.33
C LYS A 74 -14.58 -6.51 6.98
N GLU A 75 -14.97 -7.09 5.85
CA GLU A 75 -16.35 -7.37 5.53
C GLU A 75 -16.90 -8.07 6.76
N LEU A 76 -17.66 -7.31 7.55
CA LEU A 76 -18.49 -7.82 8.62
C LEU A 76 -19.65 -8.53 7.93
N THR A 77 -19.36 -9.64 7.24
CA THR A 77 -20.37 -10.67 6.99
C THR A 77 -20.58 -11.37 8.34
N LEU A 78 -21.22 -10.65 9.26
CA LEU A 78 -22.02 -11.25 10.31
C LEU A 78 -23.09 -12.05 9.57
N THR A 79 -22.78 -13.33 9.37
CA THR A 79 -23.73 -14.35 8.96
C THR A 79 -24.99 -14.23 9.81
N SER A 80 -26.11 -14.14 9.11
CA SER A 80 -27.48 -13.95 9.60
C SER A 80 -27.94 -14.95 10.66
#